data_AF-A0A935EC09-F1
#
_entry.id   AF-A0A935EC09-F1
#
_cell.length_a   1.000
_cell.length_b   1.000
_cell.length_c   1.000
_cell.angle_alpha   90.00
_cell.angle_beta   90.00
_cell.angle_gamma   90.00
#
_symmetry.space_group_name_H-M   'P 1'
#
loop_
_entity.id
_entity.type
_entity.pdbx_description
1 polymer ?
#
loop_
_entity_poly.entity_id
_entity_poly.type
_entity_poly.pdbx_seq_one_letter_code
_entity_poly.pdbx_strand_id
1 'polypeptide(L)' 'MTKADFLDAVFKRDIESIILEAFKARVGRSTSRREVRSWKESLFAMAKVLNDPSIPDSCGVGVEYGIPQSSKRIDLLL' A
#
# COMPACT_ATOMS: atom_id res chain seq x y z
N MET A 1 -4.32 6.27 -6.00
CA MET A 1 -5.34 5.35 -6.57
C MET A 1 -6.68 5.65 -5.89
N THR A 2 -7.82 5.22 -6.41
CA THR A 2 -9.09 5.39 -5.67
C THR A 2 -9.21 4.38 -4.54
N LYS A 3 -10.11 4.60 -3.56
CA LYS A 3 -10.43 3.64 -2.50
C LYS A 3 -10.91 2.31 -3.10
N ALA A 4 -11.78 2.36 -4.11
CA ALA A 4 -12.23 1.16 -4.81
C ALA A 4 -11.06 0.38 -5.43
N ASP A 5 -10.16 1.06 -6.15
CA ASP A 5 -8.97 0.43 -6.75
C ASP A 5 -8.05 -0.16 -5.68
N PHE A 6 -7.89 0.52 -4.55
CA PHE A 6 -7.07 0.05 -3.44
C PHE A 6 -7.65 -1.21 -2.82
N LEU A 7 -8.94 -1.23 -2.49
CA LEU A 7 -9.60 -2.40 -1.92
C LEU A 7 -9.60 -3.58 -2.89
N ASP A 8 -9.81 -3.33 -4.18
CA ASP A 8 -9.71 -4.36 -5.22
C ASP A 8 -8.29 -4.93 -5.32
N ALA A 9 -7.27 -4.06 -5.30
CA ALA A 9 -5.88 -4.45 -5.31
C ALA A 9 -5.48 -5.27 -4.08
N VAL A 10 -6.00 -4.96 -2.90
CA VAL A 10 -5.71 -5.70 -1.66
C VAL A 10 -6.42 -7.06 -1.64
N PHE A 11 -7.70 -7.11 -1.97
CA PHE A 11 -8.50 -8.31 -1.76
C PHE A 11 -8.51 -9.28 -2.95
N LYS A 12 -8.27 -8.79 -4.17
CA LYS A 12 -8.35 -9.61 -5.39
C LYS A 12 -7.03 -9.73 -6.14
N ARG A 13 -6.02 -8.96 -5.76
CA ARG A 13 -4.68 -8.96 -6.39
C ARG A 13 -3.60 -9.06 -5.32
N ASP A 14 -2.36 -9.22 -5.76
CA ASP A 14 -1.19 -9.14 -4.88
C ASP A 14 -0.75 -7.68 -4.78
N ILE A 15 -1.35 -6.91 -3.87
CA ILE A 15 -1.02 -5.48 -3.70
C ILE A 15 0.47 -5.27 -3.43
N GLU A 16 1.12 -6.16 -2.68
CA GLU A 16 2.55 -6.06 -2.39
C GLU A 16 3.42 -6.14 -3.64
N SER A 17 2.97 -6.82 -4.69
CA SER A 17 3.64 -6.88 -5.99
C SER A 17 3.48 -5.56 -6.74
N ILE A 18 2.29 -4.95 -6.71
CA ILE A 18 2.05 -3.62 -7.30
C ILE A 18 2.96 -2.57 -6.64
N ILE A 19 3.02 -2.60 -5.31
CA ILE A 19 3.87 -1.72 -4.52
C ILE A 19 5.37 -1.99 -4.78
N LEU A 20 5.78 -3.25 -4.87
CA LEU A 20 7.17 -3.62 -5.14
C LEU A 20 7.64 -3.16 -6.53
N GLU A 21 6.80 -3.28 -7.55
CA GLU A 21 7.14 -2.81 -8.90
C GLU A 21 7.22 -1.27 -8.95
N ALA A 22 6.28 -0.57 -8.30
CA ALA A 22 6.35 0.89 -8.17
C ALA A 22 7.60 1.35 -7.39
N PHE A 23 7.97 0.63 -6.33
CA PHE A 23 9.18 0.87 -5.56
C PHE A 23 10.44 0.68 -6.41
N LYS A 24 10.55 -0.44 -7.13
CA LYS A 24 11.69 -0.72 -8.03
C LYS A 24 11.83 0.35 -9.11
N ALA A 25 10.72 0.75 -9.73
CA ALA A 25 10.72 1.77 -10.78
C ALA A 25 11.23 3.13 -10.28
N ARG A 26 10.91 3.49 -9.02
CA ARG A 26 11.26 4.80 -8.46
C ARG A 26 12.63 4.83 -7.77
N VAL A 27 13.02 3.74 -7.10
CA VAL A 27 14.25 3.66 -6.29
C VAL A 27 15.40 2.99 -7.05
N GLY A 28 15.11 2.27 -8.14
CA GLY A 28 16.11 1.59 -8.97
C GLY A 28 16.69 0.31 -8.35
N ARG A 29 16.15 -0.16 -7.22
CA ARG A 29 16.54 -1.41 -6.56
C ARG A 29 15.36 -2.10 -5.89
N SER A 30 15.53 -3.39 -5.61
CA SER A 30 14.56 -4.17 -4.82
C SER A 30 14.80 -4.02 -3.31
N THR A 31 13.84 -4.48 -2.52
CA THR A 31 13.96 -4.63 -1.06
C THR A 31 13.90 -6.11 -0.64
N SER A 32 14.01 -6.37 0.66
CA SER A 32 13.94 -7.72 1.23
C SER A 32 12.53 -8.31 1.18
N ARG A 33 12.41 -9.64 1.09
CA ARG A 33 11.10 -10.32 1.18
C ARG A 33 10.36 -10.04 2.48
N ARG A 34 11.08 -9.81 3.58
CA ARG A 34 10.48 -9.45 4.88
C ARG A 34 9.82 -8.07 4.82
N GLU A 35 10.44 -7.13 4.11
CA GLU A 35 9.89 -5.80 3.89
C GLU A 35 8.60 -5.87 3.07
N VAL A 36 8.62 -6.60 1.95
CA VAL A 36 7.44 -6.82 1.09
C VAL A 36 6.31 -7.46 1.88
N ARG A 37 6.61 -8.45 2.72
CA ARG A 37 5.61 -9.05 3.61
C ARG A 37 5.07 -8.03 4.62
N SER A 38 5.94 -7.22 5.24
CA SER A 38 5.50 -6.17 6.16
C SER A 38 4.53 -5.19 5.48
N TRP A 39 4.78 -4.84 4.23
CA TRP A 39 3.86 -4.00 3.45
C TRP A 39 2.51 -4.66 3.26
N LYS A 40 2.50 -5.94 2.86
CA LYS A 40 1.26 -6.71 2.71
C LYS A 40 0.40 -6.63 3.97
N GLU A 41 0.97 -6.92 5.13
CA GLU A 41 0.23 -6.91 6.40
C GLU A 41 -0.32 -5.51 6.72
N SER A 42 0.48 -4.46 6.54
CA SER A 42 0.06 -3.07 6.76
C SER A 42 -1.06 -2.63 5.80
N LEU A 43 -0.94 -2.98 4.51
CA LEU A 43 -1.93 -2.64 3.49
C LEU A 43 -3.25 -3.38 3.71
N PHE A 44 -3.19 -4.65 4.13
CA PHE A 44 -4.37 -5.41 4.53
C PHE A 44 -5.05 -4.83 5.78
N ALA A 45 -4.27 -4.39 6.76
CA ALA A 45 -4.82 -3.73 7.95
C ALA A 45 -5.55 -2.44 7.56
N MET A 46 -4.98 -1.62 6.67
CA MET A 46 -5.64 -0.41 6.19
C MET A 46 -6.89 -0.72 5.36
N ALA A 47 -6.85 -1.72 4.49
CA ALA A 47 -8.02 -2.11 3.69
C ALA A 47 -9.22 -2.46 4.56
N LYS A 48 -9.01 -3.08 5.73
CA LYS A 48 -10.09 -3.35 6.69
C LYS A 48 -10.73 -2.07 7.22
N VAL A 49 -9.92 -1.04 7.47
CA VAL A 49 -10.41 0.29 7.94
C VAL A 49 -11.12 1.03 6.81
N LEU A 50 -10.59 0.99 5.58
CA LEU A 50 -11.16 1.66 4.42
C LEU A 50 -12.36 0.93 3.81
N ASN A 51 -12.56 -0.34 4.14
CA ASN A 51 -13.76 -1.09 3.76
C ASN A 51 -14.97 -0.69 4.62
N ASP A 52 -15.15 0.62 4.78
CA ASP A 52 -16.29 1.25 5.40
C ASP A 52 -17.14 1.91 4.30
N PRO A 53 -18.43 1.55 4.16
CA PRO A 53 -19.33 2.14 3.18
C PRO A 53 -19.57 3.64 3.35
N SER A 54 -19.30 4.21 4.53
CA SER A 54 -19.42 5.65 4.78
C SER A 54 -18.30 6.47 4.11
N ILE A 55 -17.18 5.83 3.77
CA ILE A 55 -16.08 6.46 3.04
C ILE A 55 -16.36 6.30 1.53
N PRO A 56 -16.43 7.39 0.75
CA PRO A 56 -16.67 7.30 -0.69
C PRO A 56 -15.63 6.44 -1.43
N ASP A 57 -16.09 5.65 -2.38
CA ASP A 57 -15.23 4.82 -3.24
C ASP A 57 -14.28 5.63 -4.13
N SER A 58 -14.66 6.87 -4.44
CA SER A 58 -13.86 7.83 -5.19
C SER A 58 -12.78 8.53 -4.38
N CYS A 59 -12.70 8.31 -3.05
CA CYS A 59 -11.64 8.90 -2.22
C CYS A 59 -10.26 8.49 -2.73
N GLY A 60 -9.31 9.42 -2.65
CA GLY A 60 -7.92 9.13 -2.96
C GLY A 60 -7.30 8.27 -1.87
N VAL A 61 -6.48 7.30 -2.27
CA VAL A 61 -5.56 6.58 -1.39
C VAL A 61 -4.15 6.81 -1.93
N GLY A 62 -3.35 7.50 -1.13
CA GLY A 62 -1.90 7.66 -1.33
C GLY A 62 -1.14 6.68 -0.46
N VAL A 63 -0.21 5.92 -1.05
CA VAL A 63 0.70 5.01 -0.33
C VAL A 63 2.11 5.55 -0.43
N GLU A 64 2.73 5.87 0.69
CA GLU A 64 4.12 6.32 0.77
C GLU A 64 5.02 5.25 1.38
N TYR A 65 6.19 5.05 0.77
CA TYR A 65 7.20 4.09 1.24
C TYR A 65 8.27 4.85 2.02
N GLY A 66 8.43 4.58 3.31
CA GLY A 66 9.42 5.23 4.16
C GLY A 66 10.85 5.08 3.61
N ILE A 67 11.53 6.20 3.41
CA ILE A 67 12.94 6.25 2.99
C ILE A 67 13.83 5.81 4.18
N PRO A 68 14.97 5.12 3.95
CA PRO A 68 15.66 4.27 4.94
C PRO A 68 16.16 4.90 6.25
N GLN A 69 15.99 6.21 6.47
CA GLN A 69 16.48 6.89 7.68
C GLN A 69 15.46 7.01 8.82
N SER A 70 14.23 6.53 8.67
CA SER A 70 13.36 6.33 9.82
C SER A 70 12.51 5.07 9.68
N SER A 71 12.29 4.38 10.80
CA SER A 71 11.52 3.14 10.94
C SER A 71 10.02 3.27 10.69
N LYS A 72 9.60 4.16 9.78
CA LYS A 72 8.20 4.36 9.39
C LYS A 72 7.87 3.49 8.18
N ARG A 73 6.95 2.54 8.36
CA ARG A 73 6.81 1.38 7.48
C ARG A 73 5.86 1.58 6.29
N ILE A 74 4.93 2.53 6.33
CA ILE A 74 4.09 3.04 5.22
C ILE A 74 3.25 4.19 5.82
N ASP A 75 3.21 5.34 5.15
CA ASP A 75 2.32 6.46 5.51
C ASP A 75 1.19 6.53 4.47
N LEU A 76 -0.04 6.80 4.93
CA LEU A 76 -1.25 6.80 4.10
C LEU A 76 -1.98 8.13 4.24
N LEU A 77 -2.37 8.71 3.11
CA LEU A 77 -3.15 9.94 3.02
C LEU A 77 -4.50 9.64 2.38
N LEU A 78 -5.58 10.18 2.95
CA LEU A 78 -6.98 10.02 2.55
C LEU A 78 -7.56 11.35 2.06
#